data_AF-A0A9P7EBA9-F1
#
_entry.id   AF-A0A9P7EBA9-F1
#
_cell.length_a   1.000
_cell.length_b   1.000
_cell.length_c   1.000
_cell.angle_alpha   90.00
_cell.angle_beta   90.00
_cell.angle_gamma   90.00
#
_symmetry.space_group_name_H-M   'P 1'
#
loop_
_entity.id
_entity.type
_entity.pdbx_description
1 polymer ?
#
loop_
_entity_poly.entity_id
_entity_poly.type
_entity_poly.pdbx_seq_one_letter_code
_entity_poly.pdbx_strand_id
1 'polypeptide(L)'
;MKDSVPVVSADDASSEDSGDGSDNSYDCNDERPHSKLFLSDDDSIGDEEVEDTSQHQLEVSDEDIKLNIKALHGRCQCLKAADFDHITKDVLATATSIYRCLVVTQAPFPETLLVETMLAKCAWHEASDITGLTVQLTPSLVKMMMRRTSHVRGELKTKMRGLTSSFFGFWASWSMTAIKANRDLAESLKEGISFVFKDWEMKTGIYKMELIQKAINDMWFTNCSDKGILYAKYFDPLPLKLMALALMVMECCINEWATGVREDIKFSLVSYSPVYLAHLNSLERFEQCTAPYKLLEKIRDNLLDVAHLHAGGIDPSKTAVSVDALTNDVFDDAIREYEVKMQAARNGRPQGVEASDA
;
A
#
# COMPACT_ATOMS: atom_id res chain seq x y z
N MET A 1 -16.72 57.26 -46.82
CA MET A 1 -16.62 56.33 -47.96
C MET A 1 -16.53 54.94 -47.36
N LYS A 2 -17.65 54.22 -47.44
CA LYS A 2 -17.86 52.76 -47.30
C LYS A 2 -17.31 52.09 -46.02
N ASP A 3 -18.20 51.76 -45.07
CA ASP A 3 -19.03 50.52 -45.02
C ASP A 3 -18.18 49.35 -44.51
N SER A 4 -18.62 48.41 -43.69
CA SER A 4 -19.84 48.20 -42.92
C SER A 4 -19.59 47.00 -42.00
N VAL A 5 -20.36 46.95 -40.92
CA VAL A 5 -20.51 45.89 -39.91
C VAL A 5 -21.13 44.63 -40.57
N PRO A 6 -21.09 43.42 -39.99
CA PRO A 6 -22.21 43.03 -39.14
C PRO A 6 -21.89 42.16 -37.90
N VAL A 7 -22.71 42.38 -36.88
CA VAL A 7 -23.03 41.53 -35.72
C VAL A 7 -24.34 40.80 -36.04
N VAL A 8 -24.48 39.49 -35.76
CA VAL A 8 -25.72 38.74 -35.38
C VAL A 8 -25.27 37.36 -34.83
N SER A 9 -25.40 37.01 -33.54
CA SER A 9 -26.52 36.44 -32.75
C SER A 9 -26.93 34.98 -33.03
N ALA A 10 -26.84 34.19 -31.95
CA ALA A 10 -27.64 33.03 -31.46
C ALA A 10 -28.14 31.93 -32.42
N ASP A 11 -27.88 30.64 -32.08
CA ASP A 11 -28.93 29.77 -31.53
C ASP A 11 -28.42 28.39 -31.03
N ASP A 12 -29.20 27.90 -30.08
CA ASP A 12 -29.29 26.63 -29.35
C ASP A 12 -29.06 25.31 -30.13
N ALA A 13 -28.45 24.32 -29.46
CA ALA A 13 -28.80 22.89 -29.62
C ALA A 13 -28.13 22.01 -28.52
N SER A 14 -28.98 21.45 -27.67
CA SER A 14 -28.73 20.38 -26.71
C SER A 14 -28.30 19.04 -27.34
N SER A 15 -27.37 18.32 -26.71
CA SER A 15 -27.35 16.85 -26.70
C SER A 15 -26.60 16.30 -25.49
N GLU A 16 -27.32 15.56 -24.66
CA GLU A 16 -26.82 14.53 -23.74
C GLU A 16 -26.07 13.45 -24.54
N ASP A 17 -24.95 12.90 -24.03
CA ASP A 17 -24.74 11.44 -23.94
C ASP A 17 -23.39 11.08 -23.26
N SER A 18 -23.50 10.34 -22.15
CA SER A 18 -22.72 9.20 -21.67
C SER A 18 -21.20 9.04 -21.92
N GLY A 19 -20.50 8.83 -20.80
CA GLY A 19 -19.69 7.63 -20.57
C GLY A 19 -18.23 7.65 -21.05
N ASP A 20 -17.31 8.11 -20.21
CA ASP A 20 -15.88 7.81 -20.37
C ASP A 20 -15.46 6.68 -19.41
N GLY A 21 -15.51 5.46 -19.93
CA GLY A 21 -14.91 4.28 -19.33
C GLY A 21 -13.41 4.27 -19.65
N SER A 22 -12.59 4.54 -18.64
CA SER A 22 -11.14 4.45 -18.75
C SER A 22 -10.71 2.97 -18.76
N ASP A 23 -10.57 2.44 -19.98
CA ASP A 23 -10.06 1.10 -20.27
C ASP A 23 -8.53 1.09 -20.10
N ASN A 24 -8.05 0.79 -18.88
CA ASN A 24 -6.62 0.57 -18.62
C ASN A 24 -6.23 -0.85 -19.07
N SER A 25 -5.88 -1.00 -20.35
CA SER A 25 -5.26 -2.22 -20.87
C SER A 25 -3.80 -2.31 -20.40
N TYR A 26 -3.56 -2.99 -19.28
CA TYR A 26 -2.22 -3.40 -18.88
C TYR A 26 -1.75 -4.56 -19.76
N ASP A 27 -1.01 -4.25 -20.82
CA ASP A 27 -0.28 -5.23 -21.62
C ASP A 27 0.93 -5.74 -20.80
N CYS A 28 0.87 -7.01 -20.38
CA CYS A 28 1.88 -7.67 -19.55
C CYS A 28 2.52 -8.80 -20.34
N ASN A 29 3.52 -8.47 -21.16
CA ASN A 29 4.50 -9.44 -21.64
C ASN A 29 5.72 -9.39 -20.72
N ASP A 30 5.78 -10.31 -19.76
CA ASP A 30 6.96 -10.57 -18.92
C ASP A 30 7.61 -11.86 -19.43
N GLU A 31 8.49 -11.74 -20.43
CA GLU A 31 9.32 -12.86 -20.88
C GLU A 31 10.46 -13.08 -19.87
N ARG A 32 10.33 -14.12 -19.03
CA ARG A 32 11.42 -14.58 -18.16
C ARG A 32 12.44 -15.39 -18.98
N PRO A 33 13.76 -15.11 -18.90
CA PRO A 33 14.77 -15.98 -19.46
C PRO A 33 15.03 -17.19 -18.53
N HIS A 34 15.14 -18.37 -19.13
CA HIS A 34 15.48 -19.63 -18.45
C HIS A 34 16.95 -19.63 -17.97
N SER A 35 17.18 -19.69 -16.67
CA SER A 35 18.49 -20.04 -16.10
C SER A 35 18.59 -21.55 -15.88
N LYS A 36 19.51 -22.20 -16.61
CA LYS A 36 20.00 -23.55 -16.32
C LYS A 36 21.03 -23.43 -15.19
N LEU A 37 20.80 -24.09 -14.06
CA LEU A 37 21.84 -24.36 -13.08
C LEU A 37 22.15 -25.86 -13.07
N PHE A 38 23.44 -26.15 -13.19
CA PHE A 38 24.06 -27.46 -13.20
C PHE A 38 24.00 -28.09 -11.81
N LEU A 39 23.67 -29.38 -11.78
CA LEU A 39 23.83 -30.26 -10.63
C LEU A 39 25.30 -30.69 -10.50
N SER A 40 25.78 -30.76 -9.26
CA SER A 40 26.85 -31.67 -8.86
C SER A 40 26.51 -32.23 -7.48
N ASP A 41 26.38 -33.55 -7.44
CA ASP A 41 26.22 -34.39 -6.25
C ASP A 41 27.50 -34.34 -5.38
N ASP A 42 27.38 -34.40 -4.04
CA ASP A 42 27.87 -35.53 -3.22
C ASP A 42 27.60 -35.41 -1.69
N ASP A 43 27.26 -36.57 -1.12
CA ASP A 43 27.44 -37.14 0.23
C ASP A 43 26.85 -36.59 1.57
N SER A 44 25.81 -37.31 2.02
CA SER A 44 25.77 -38.28 3.17
C SER A 44 25.93 -37.87 4.67
N ILE A 45 24.85 -38.20 5.40
CA ILE A 45 24.70 -38.84 6.74
C ILE A 45 24.63 -37.97 8.01
N GLY A 46 23.56 -38.20 8.79
CA GLY A 46 23.49 -38.01 10.23
C GLY A 46 22.06 -37.93 10.79
N ASP A 47 21.49 -39.09 11.17
CA ASP A 47 20.21 -39.20 11.90
C ASP A 47 20.32 -38.68 13.34
N GLU A 48 19.35 -37.90 13.80
CA GLU A 48 18.99 -37.77 15.22
C GLU A 48 17.52 -37.34 15.36
N GLU A 49 16.70 -38.21 15.98
CA GLU A 49 15.32 -37.98 16.38
C GLU A 49 15.24 -37.13 17.66
N VAL A 50 14.41 -36.07 17.69
CA VAL A 50 13.71 -35.60 18.90
C VAL A 50 12.35 -34.99 18.55
N GLU A 51 11.37 -35.30 19.39
CA GLU A 51 9.91 -35.13 19.30
C GLU A 51 9.35 -33.69 19.25
N ASP A 52 8.27 -33.59 18.47
CA ASP A 52 6.95 -32.96 18.71
C ASP A 52 6.86 -31.53 19.28
N THR A 53 6.48 -30.59 18.43
CA THR A 53 5.61 -29.47 18.81
C THR A 53 4.66 -29.16 17.65
N SER A 54 3.38 -29.42 17.89
CA SER A 54 2.32 -29.43 16.90
C SER A 54 2.11 -28.06 16.24
N GLN A 55 2.58 -27.92 15.00
CA GLN A 55 2.07 -26.94 14.04
C GLN A 55 1.20 -27.68 13.03
N HIS A 56 -0.07 -27.29 12.96
CA HIS A 56 -1.05 -27.85 12.04
C HIS A 56 -0.68 -27.45 10.60
N GLN A 57 0.23 -28.21 9.97
CA GLN A 57 0.50 -28.11 8.54
C GLN A 57 -0.63 -28.80 7.79
N LEU A 58 -1.27 -28.08 6.87
CA LEU A 58 -2.19 -28.65 5.91
C LEU A 58 -1.38 -29.46 4.89
N GLU A 59 -1.28 -30.77 5.10
CA GLU A 59 -0.79 -31.70 4.09
C GLU A 59 -1.80 -31.76 2.94
N VAL A 60 -1.49 -31.06 1.85
CA VAL A 60 -2.19 -31.21 0.57
C VAL A 60 -1.34 -32.14 -0.29
N SER A 61 -1.92 -33.26 -0.71
CA SER A 61 -1.24 -34.34 -1.43
C SER A 61 -0.56 -33.90 -2.73
N ASP A 62 0.65 -34.41 -2.96
CA ASP A 62 1.50 -34.19 -4.14
C ASP A 62 0.82 -34.49 -5.49
N GLU A 63 -0.20 -35.36 -5.51
CA GLU A 63 -0.97 -35.67 -6.72
C GLU A 63 -1.73 -34.47 -7.30
N ASP A 64 -2.25 -33.55 -6.48
CA ASP A 64 -2.98 -32.36 -6.94
C ASP A 64 -2.05 -31.28 -7.51
N ILE A 65 -0.77 -31.35 -7.16
CA ILE A 65 0.29 -30.42 -7.58
C ILE A 65 0.68 -30.66 -9.05
N LYS A 66 0.43 -31.87 -9.58
CA LYS A 66 0.59 -32.23 -11.00
C LYS A 66 -0.55 -31.75 -11.91
N LEU A 67 -1.27 -30.69 -11.55
CA LEU A 67 -2.12 -29.94 -12.48
C LEU A 67 -1.22 -29.23 -13.51
N ASN A 68 -0.85 -30.03 -14.51
CA ASN A 68 -0.06 -29.81 -15.71
C ASN A 68 0.45 -28.37 -15.93
N ILE A 69 1.65 -28.06 -15.44
CA ILE A 69 2.43 -26.84 -15.75
C ILE A 69 2.52 -26.59 -17.27
N LYS A 70 2.47 -27.66 -18.10
CA LYS A 70 2.44 -27.54 -19.57
C LYS A 70 1.11 -27.02 -20.12
N ALA A 71 -0.03 -27.23 -19.44
CA ALA A 71 -1.34 -26.74 -19.87
C ALA A 71 -1.49 -25.22 -19.67
N LEU A 72 -0.71 -24.62 -18.76
CA LEU A 72 -0.69 -23.17 -18.55
C LEU A 72 -0.01 -22.41 -19.71
N HIS A 73 0.80 -23.08 -20.55
CA HIS A 73 1.56 -22.47 -21.64
C HIS A 73 0.86 -22.53 -23.03
N GLY A 74 -0.40 -22.99 -23.10
CA GLY A 74 -1.20 -22.95 -24.33
C GLY A 74 -1.71 -21.54 -24.68
N ARG A 75 -1.82 -21.24 -25.98
CA ARG A 75 -2.30 -19.95 -26.54
C ARG A 75 -3.51 -19.41 -25.77
N CYS A 76 -3.32 -18.25 -25.16
CA CYS A 76 -4.18 -17.68 -24.14
C CYS A 76 -5.40 -17.02 -24.78
N GLN A 77 -6.54 -17.69 -24.75
CA GLN A 77 -7.81 -16.98 -24.83
C GLN A 77 -7.98 -16.28 -23.48
N CYS A 78 -7.92 -14.95 -23.48
CA CYS A 78 -7.97 -14.14 -22.27
C CYS A 78 -9.42 -14.11 -21.74
N LEU A 79 -9.80 -15.16 -21.00
CA LEU A 79 -11.12 -15.24 -20.38
C LEU A 79 -11.32 -14.07 -19.40
N LYS A 80 -12.47 -13.41 -19.49
CA LYS A 80 -12.90 -12.33 -18.61
C LYS A 80 -13.73 -12.91 -17.47
N ALA A 81 -13.80 -12.19 -16.35
CA ALA A 81 -14.70 -12.56 -15.26
C ALA A 81 -16.15 -12.72 -15.75
N ALA A 82 -16.56 -11.95 -16.76
CA ALA A 82 -17.88 -12.00 -17.39
C ALA A 82 -18.25 -13.38 -17.96
N ASP A 83 -17.28 -14.20 -18.34
CA ASP A 83 -17.47 -15.48 -19.03
C ASP A 83 -17.94 -16.61 -18.10
N PHE A 84 -17.95 -16.37 -16.77
CA PHE A 84 -18.38 -17.32 -15.76
C PHE A 84 -19.82 -17.08 -15.29
N ASP A 85 -20.47 -18.13 -14.78
CA ASP A 85 -21.77 -18.01 -14.12
C ASP A 85 -21.67 -17.21 -12.81
N HIS A 86 -22.82 -16.78 -12.27
CA HIS A 86 -22.85 -15.93 -11.07
C HIS A 86 -22.22 -16.62 -9.84
N ILE A 87 -22.42 -17.93 -9.70
CA ILE A 87 -21.91 -18.71 -8.56
C ILE A 87 -20.38 -18.72 -8.61
N THR A 88 -19.81 -19.02 -9.78
CA THR A 88 -18.35 -18.98 -9.98
C THR A 88 -17.77 -17.59 -9.77
N LYS A 89 -18.49 -16.52 -10.18
CA LYS A 89 -18.06 -15.13 -9.96
C LYS A 89 -17.98 -14.77 -8.48
N ASP A 90 -18.94 -15.20 -7.68
CA ASP A 90 -18.97 -14.92 -6.23
C ASP A 90 -17.81 -15.58 -5.49
N VAL A 91 -17.55 -16.86 -5.80
CA VAL A 91 -16.38 -17.59 -5.26
C VAL A 91 -15.09 -16.93 -5.71
N LEU A 92 -14.98 -16.57 -7.00
CA LEU A 92 -13.78 -15.91 -7.54
C LEU A 92 -13.52 -14.55 -6.91
N ALA A 93 -14.55 -13.75 -6.62
CA ALA A 93 -14.39 -12.46 -5.95
C ALA A 93 -13.84 -12.61 -4.52
N THR A 94 -14.37 -13.60 -3.79
CA THR A 94 -13.91 -13.95 -2.43
C THR A 94 -12.49 -14.49 -2.47
N ALA A 95 -12.21 -15.47 -3.34
CA ALA A 95 -10.90 -16.06 -3.53
C ALA A 95 -9.85 -15.00 -3.95
N THR A 96 -10.22 -14.08 -4.83
CA THR A 96 -9.34 -12.96 -5.23
C THR A 96 -8.99 -12.07 -4.03
N SER A 97 -9.93 -11.79 -3.15
CA SER A 97 -9.70 -11.00 -1.94
C SER A 97 -8.74 -11.70 -0.98
N ILE A 98 -8.98 -12.98 -0.73
CA ILE A 98 -8.11 -13.82 0.12
C ILE A 98 -6.71 -13.94 -0.50
N TYR A 99 -6.64 -14.24 -1.79
CA TYR A 99 -5.38 -14.36 -2.52
C TYR A 99 -4.52 -13.10 -2.41
N ARG A 100 -5.13 -11.92 -2.55
CA ARG A 100 -4.42 -10.65 -2.36
C ARG A 100 -3.86 -10.49 -0.95
N CYS A 101 -4.57 -10.98 0.08
CA CYS A 101 -4.06 -11.00 1.45
C CYS A 101 -2.87 -11.95 1.56
N LEU A 102 -3.01 -13.20 1.11
CA LEU A 102 -1.95 -14.21 1.13
C LEU A 102 -0.67 -13.74 0.41
N VAL A 103 -0.79 -13.06 -0.72
CA VAL A 103 0.36 -12.49 -1.44
C VAL A 103 1.13 -11.53 -0.53
N VAL A 104 0.48 -10.57 0.10
CA VAL A 104 1.19 -9.53 0.87
C VAL A 104 1.65 -10.01 2.25
N THR A 105 1.01 -11.05 2.79
CA THR A 105 1.33 -11.58 4.13
C THR A 105 2.30 -12.77 4.08
N GLN A 106 2.34 -13.53 2.98
CA GLN A 106 3.14 -14.76 2.87
C GLN A 106 4.23 -14.72 1.80
N ALA A 107 3.95 -14.21 0.59
CA ALA A 107 4.92 -14.19 -0.50
C ALA A 107 4.74 -12.96 -1.43
N PRO A 108 5.16 -11.76 -0.99
CA PRO A 108 5.00 -10.54 -1.80
C PRO A 108 5.76 -10.60 -3.13
N PHE A 109 6.87 -11.35 -3.15
CA PHE A 109 7.68 -11.68 -4.33
C PHE A 109 7.79 -13.21 -4.43
N PRO A 110 6.82 -13.90 -5.04
CA PRO A 110 6.88 -15.35 -5.15
C PRO A 110 8.05 -15.75 -6.04
N GLU A 111 8.96 -16.57 -5.51
CA GLU A 111 10.16 -17.04 -6.21
C GLU A 111 9.82 -17.92 -7.41
N THR A 112 8.77 -18.73 -7.27
CA THR A 112 8.35 -19.70 -8.28
C THR A 112 6.86 -19.58 -8.59
N LEU A 113 6.50 -20.00 -9.80
CA LEU A 113 5.10 -20.14 -10.21
C LEU A 113 4.35 -21.14 -9.32
N LEU A 114 5.06 -22.12 -8.76
CA LEU A 114 4.51 -23.12 -7.85
C LEU A 114 3.98 -22.47 -6.58
N VAL A 115 4.78 -21.63 -5.91
CA VAL A 115 4.36 -20.89 -4.71
C VAL A 115 3.13 -20.05 -5.02
N GLU A 116 3.15 -19.31 -6.14
CA GLU A 116 2.05 -18.44 -6.53
C GLU A 116 0.75 -19.23 -6.84
N THR A 117 0.89 -20.41 -7.44
CA THR A 117 -0.23 -21.34 -7.70
C THR A 117 -0.77 -21.95 -6.40
N MET A 118 0.09 -22.29 -5.45
CA MET A 118 -0.32 -22.81 -4.14
C MET A 118 -1.16 -21.79 -3.39
N LEU A 119 -0.71 -20.52 -3.32
CA LEU A 119 -1.51 -19.46 -2.69
C LEU A 119 -2.88 -19.29 -3.35
N ALA A 120 -2.95 -19.41 -4.69
CA ALA A 120 -4.20 -19.33 -5.43
C ALA A 120 -5.15 -20.49 -5.10
N LYS A 121 -4.62 -21.71 -4.97
CA LYS A 121 -5.39 -22.89 -4.55
C LYS A 121 -5.91 -22.75 -3.11
N CYS A 122 -5.05 -22.33 -2.18
CA CYS A 122 -5.44 -22.07 -0.79
C CYS A 122 -6.56 -21.03 -0.70
N ALA A 123 -6.42 -19.92 -1.43
CA ALA A 123 -7.44 -18.88 -1.47
C ALA A 123 -8.77 -19.38 -2.03
N TRP A 124 -8.74 -20.23 -3.06
CA TRP A 124 -9.94 -20.81 -3.65
C TRP A 124 -10.65 -21.77 -2.70
N HIS A 125 -9.89 -22.65 -2.05
CA HIS A 125 -10.44 -23.59 -1.07
C HIS A 125 -11.15 -22.83 0.04
N GLU A 126 -10.47 -21.85 0.64
CA GLU A 126 -11.05 -21.06 1.72
C GLU A 126 -12.28 -20.25 1.27
N ALA A 127 -12.25 -19.69 0.06
CA ALA A 127 -13.41 -19.01 -0.50
C ALA A 127 -14.61 -19.95 -0.72
N SER A 128 -14.33 -21.19 -1.14
CA SER A 128 -15.37 -22.22 -1.31
C SER A 128 -15.99 -22.58 0.05
N ASP A 129 -15.17 -22.68 1.10
CA ASP A 129 -15.64 -22.93 2.46
C ASP A 129 -16.50 -21.76 2.99
N ILE A 130 -16.06 -20.52 2.80
CA ILE A 130 -16.76 -19.31 3.26
C ILE A 130 -18.11 -19.15 2.54
N THR A 131 -18.16 -19.43 1.24
CA THR A 131 -19.37 -19.27 0.44
C THR A 131 -20.30 -20.49 0.52
N GLY A 132 -19.79 -21.65 0.94
CA GLY A 132 -20.51 -22.92 0.91
C GLY A 132 -20.75 -23.46 -0.51
N LEU A 133 -19.99 -22.98 -1.49
CA LEU A 133 -20.18 -23.29 -2.91
C LEU A 133 -19.07 -24.22 -3.41
N THR A 134 -19.44 -25.34 -4.01
CA THR A 134 -18.50 -26.29 -4.60
C THR A 134 -18.32 -26.01 -6.09
N VAL A 135 -17.35 -25.17 -6.42
CA VAL A 135 -16.98 -24.86 -7.81
C VAL A 135 -15.59 -25.40 -8.11
N GLN A 136 -15.47 -26.12 -9.22
CA GLN A 136 -14.20 -26.69 -9.66
C GLN A 136 -13.19 -25.60 -10.01
N LEU A 137 -12.01 -25.65 -9.38
CA LEU A 137 -10.91 -24.73 -9.68
C LEU A 137 -10.27 -25.07 -11.02
N THR A 138 -10.43 -24.17 -12.00
CA THR A 138 -9.83 -24.33 -13.34
C THR A 138 -8.50 -23.58 -13.46
N PRO A 139 -7.61 -23.98 -14.39
CA PRO A 139 -6.36 -23.23 -14.64
C PRO A 139 -6.58 -21.76 -15.02
N SER A 140 -7.71 -21.45 -15.66
CA SER A 140 -8.07 -20.07 -16.03
C SER A 140 -8.37 -19.20 -14.80
N LEU A 141 -9.09 -19.76 -13.82
CA LEU A 141 -9.39 -19.09 -12.55
C LEU A 141 -8.11 -18.87 -11.74
N VAL A 142 -7.20 -19.86 -11.72
CA VAL A 142 -5.86 -19.73 -11.14
C VAL A 142 -5.11 -18.55 -11.78
N LYS A 143 -4.99 -18.53 -13.12
CA LYS A 143 -4.34 -17.43 -13.84
C LYS A 143 -4.97 -16.06 -13.53
N MET A 144 -6.29 -15.99 -13.39
CA MET A 144 -6.99 -14.75 -13.06
C MET A 144 -6.62 -14.23 -11.67
N MET A 145 -6.49 -15.11 -10.68
CA MET A 145 -6.03 -14.72 -9.33
C MET A 145 -4.57 -14.28 -9.37
N MET A 146 -3.69 -15.02 -10.05
CA MET A 146 -2.25 -14.71 -10.11
C MET A 146 -1.94 -13.36 -10.76
N ARG A 147 -2.78 -12.88 -11.69
CA ARG A 147 -2.68 -11.50 -12.21
C ARG A 147 -2.80 -10.42 -11.14
N ARG A 148 -3.34 -10.74 -9.96
CA ARG A 148 -3.55 -9.80 -8.86
C ARG A 148 -2.30 -9.55 -8.03
N THR A 149 -1.26 -10.37 -8.17
CA THR A 149 0.02 -10.22 -7.45
C THR A 149 0.74 -8.92 -7.81
N SER A 150 0.87 -8.61 -9.11
CA SER A 150 1.45 -7.33 -9.54
C SER A 150 0.51 -6.16 -9.24
N HIS A 151 -0.80 -6.37 -9.33
CA HIS A 151 -1.82 -5.36 -9.06
C HIS A 151 -1.75 -4.85 -7.61
N VAL A 152 -1.70 -5.74 -6.61
CA VAL A 152 -1.66 -5.33 -5.20
C VAL A 152 -0.39 -4.53 -4.86
N ARG A 153 0.76 -4.87 -5.47
CA ARG A 153 2.01 -4.09 -5.29
C ARG A 153 1.96 -2.74 -5.99
N GLY A 154 1.42 -2.67 -7.20
CA GLY A 154 1.25 -1.42 -7.94
C GLY A 154 0.27 -0.45 -7.26
N GLU A 155 -0.80 -0.99 -6.68
CA GLU A 155 -1.76 -0.23 -5.87
C GLU A 155 -1.11 0.34 -4.61
N LEU A 156 -0.36 -0.49 -3.86
CA LEU A 156 0.40 -0.03 -2.70
C LEU A 156 1.41 1.07 -3.08
N LYS A 157 2.14 0.91 -4.19
CA LYS A 157 3.05 1.93 -4.72
C LYS A 157 2.32 3.23 -5.04
N THR A 158 1.15 3.15 -5.66
CA THR A 158 0.37 4.33 -6.03
C THR A 158 -0.06 5.13 -4.79
N LYS A 159 -0.56 4.45 -3.75
CA LYS A 159 -0.90 5.08 -2.46
C LYS A 159 0.34 5.64 -1.77
N MET A 160 1.40 4.84 -1.63
CA MET A 160 2.66 5.25 -1.00
C MET A 160 3.29 6.46 -1.69
N ARG A 161 3.23 6.56 -3.02
CA ARG A 161 3.79 7.69 -3.77
C ARG A 161 3.22 9.03 -3.30
N GLY A 162 1.90 9.13 -3.16
CA GLY A 162 1.25 10.35 -2.67
C GLY A 162 1.68 10.69 -1.24
N LEU A 163 1.72 9.66 -0.38
CA LEU A 163 2.14 9.78 1.01
C LEU A 163 3.61 10.24 1.12
N THR A 164 4.54 9.56 0.45
CA THR A 164 5.98 9.85 0.44
C THR A 164 6.25 11.27 -0.05
N SER A 165 5.63 11.68 -1.17
CA SER A 165 5.82 13.04 -1.69
C SER A 165 5.35 14.10 -0.69
N SER A 166 4.17 13.93 -0.11
CA SER A 166 3.64 14.89 0.87
C SER A 166 4.43 14.90 2.18
N PHE A 167 4.90 13.74 2.65
CA PHE A 167 5.50 13.59 3.97
C PHE A 167 6.93 14.13 4.03
N PHE A 168 7.76 13.80 3.04
CA PHE A 168 9.12 14.33 2.96
C PHE A 168 9.19 15.73 2.31
N GLY A 169 8.08 16.18 1.72
CA GLY A 169 8.03 17.46 1.04
C GLY A 169 8.77 17.44 -0.29
N PHE A 170 8.62 16.37 -1.09
CA PHE A 170 9.01 16.41 -2.50
C PHE A 170 7.96 17.21 -3.28
N TRP A 171 8.40 18.11 -4.16
CA TRP A 171 7.49 18.85 -5.03
C TRP A 171 7.96 18.84 -6.49
N ALA A 172 7.01 18.67 -7.41
CA ALA A 172 7.29 18.70 -8.83
C ALA A 172 7.49 20.16 -9.28
N SER A 173 8.70 20.48 -9.73
CA SER A 173 9.04 21.79 -10.29
C SER A 173 10.18 21.64 -11.28
N TRP A 174 10.16 22.47 -12.33
CA TRP A 174 11.21 22.54 -13.34
C TRP A 174 12.35 23.51 -12.95
N SER A 175 12.26 24.14 -11.78
CA SER A 175 13.32 25.04 -11.32
C SER A 175 14.55 24.23 -10.89
N MET A 176 15.74 24.70 -11.29
CA MET A 176 17.00 24.05 -10.92
C MET A 176 17.19 23.93 -9.40
N THR A 177 16.68 24.89 -8.63
CA THR A 177 16.70 24.86 -7.17
C THR A 177 15.85 23.72 -6.62
N ALA A 178 14.63 23.51 -7.13
CA ALA A 178 13.77 22.42 -6.69
C ALA A 178 14.32 21.05 -7.11
N ILE A 179 14.83 20.93 -8.34
CA ILE A 179 15.46 19.70 -8.83
C ILE A 179 16.64 19.34 -7.92
N LYS A 180 17.51 20.29 -7.61
CA LYS A 180 18.62 20.07 -6.67
C LYS A 180 18.12 19.68 -5.28
N ALA A 181 17.16 20.41 -4.72
CA ALA A 181 16.62 20.12 -3.39
C ALA A 181 16.00 18.71 -3.29
N ASN A 182 15.20 18.31 -4.28
CA ASN A 182 14.61 16.97 -4.33
C ASN A 182 15.69 15.88 -4.43
N ARG A 183 16.72 16.09 -5.26
CA ARG A 183 17.82 15.13 -5.40
C ARG A 183 18.61 14.99 -4.08
N ASP A 184 18.99 16.12 -3.50
CA ASP A 184 19.77 16.14 -2.25
C ASP A 184 18.95 15.51 -1.10
N LEU A 185 17.62 15.75 -1.07
CA LEU A 185 16.70 15.08 -0.13
C LEU A 185 16.63 13.57 -0.36
N ALA A 186 16.42 13.12 -1.60
CA ALA A 186 16.37 11.70 -1.93
C ALA A 186 17.67 10.97 -1.56
N GLU A 187 18.83 11.60 -1.82
CA GLU A 187 20.14 11.09 -1.41
C GLU A 187 20.27 10.99 0.11
N SER A 188 19.89 12.03 0.86
CA SER A 188 19.94 12.03 2.33
C SER A 188 19.03 10.99 2.99
N LEU A 189 17.86 10.73 2.40
CA LEU A 189 16.92 9.70 2.86
C LEU A 189 17.50 8.29 2.63
N LYS A 190 18.20 8.11 1.51
CA LYS A 190 18.86 6.86 1.14
C LYS A 190 20.11 6.59 1.96
N GLU A 191 20.84 7.63 2.34
CA GLU A 191 22.04 7.51 3.14
C GLU A 191 21.73 6.87 4.51
N GLY A 192 22.27 5.67 4.72
CA GLY A 192 22.00 4.89 5.94
C GLY A 192 20.52 4.49 6.12
N ILE A 193 19.72 4.54 5.06
CA ILE A 193 18.29 4.17 5.07
C ILE A 193 17.52 5.01 6.11
N SER A 194 17.79 6.31 6.20
CA SER A 194 17.25 7.18 7.27
C SER A 194 15.72 7.27 7.28
N PHE A 195 15.06 6.99 6.16
CA PHE A 195 13.60 6.93 6.06
C PHE A 195 12.94 5.82 6.90
N VAL A 196 13.69 4.88 7.51
CA VAL A 196 13.06 3.91 8.43
C VAL A 196 12.83 4.48 9.83
N PHE A 197 13.42 5.62 10.16
CA PHE A 197 13.35 6.20 11.50
C PHE A 197 12.18 7.19 11.63
N LYS A 198 11.57 7.25 12.82
CA LYS A 198 10.56 8.27 13.14
C LYS A 198 11.16 9.68 13.09
N ASP A 199 12.36 9.83 13.62
CA ASP A 199 13.19 11.02 13.50
C ASP A 199 14.44 10.63 12.72
N TRP A 200 14.48 11.01 11.43
CA TRP A 200 15.57 10.65 10.53
C TRP A 200 16.85 11.47 10.76
N GLU A 201 16.75 12.65 11.39
CA GLU A 201 17.91 13.48 11.72
C GLU A 201 18.64 12.92 12.94
N MET A 202 17.90 12.62 14.01
CA MET A 202 18.46 12.02 15.24
C MET A 202 18.61 10.49 15.14
N LYS A 203 18.10 9.88 14.07
CA LYS A 203 18.04 8.42 13.86
C LYS A 203 17.40 7.69 15.04
N THR A 204 16.26 8.19 15.52
CA THR A 204 15.52 7.58 16.63
C THR A 204 14.18 7.00 16.18
N GLY A 205 13.73 5.95 16.87
CA GLY A 205 12.46 5.29 16.57
C GLY A 205 12.45 4.52 15.25
N ILE A 206 13.41 3.62 15.06
CA ILE A 206 13.47 2.71 13.89
C ILE A 206 12.13 1.97 13.71
N TYR A 207 11.65 1.91 12.46
CA TYR A 207 10.38 1.33 12.01
C TYR A 207 9.11 1.95 12.62
N LYS A 208 9.22 3.10 13.30
CA LYS A 208 8.07 3.82 13.88
C LYS A 208 7.67 5.06 13.08
N MET A 209 8.07 5.15 11.81
CA MET A 209 7.72 6.27 10.97
C MET A 209 6.22 6.22 10.62
N GLU A 210 5.55 7.37 10.75
CA GLU A 210 4.10 7.50 10.54
C GLU A 210 3.65 7.06 9.13
N LEU A 211 4.55 7.17 8.15
CA LEU A 211 4.29 6.78 6.77
C LEU A 211 3.98 5.28 6.62
N ILE A 212 4.60 4.43 7.43
CA ILE A 212 4.34 2.98 7.45
C ILE A 212 2.89 2.74 7.90
N GLN A 213 2.46 3.41 8.97
CA GLN A 213 1.08 3.32 9.46
C GLN A 213 0.09 3.81 8.42
N LYS A 214 0.31 4.99 7.83
CA LYS A 214 -0.57 5.56 6.80
C LYS A 214 -0.74 4.62 5.61
N ALA A 215 0.37 4.02 5.13
CA ALA A 215 0.30 3.08 4.02
C ALA A 215 -0.49 1.81 4.36
N ILE A 216 -0.35 1.28 5.58
CA ILE A 216 -1.12 0.12 6.04
C ILE A 216 -2.61 0.47 6.14
N ASN A 217 -2.91 1.62 6.75
CA ASN A 217 -4.28 2.12 6.91
C ASN A 217 -4.97 2.30 5.56
N ASP A 218 -4.36 3.06 4.65
CA ASP A 218 -4.93 3.36 3.35
C ASP A 218 -5.12 2.11 2.48
N MET A 219 -4.31 1.07 2.67
CA MET A 219 -4.31 -0.10 1.79
C MET A 219 -5.21 -1.23 2.30
N TRP A 220 -5.28 -1.46 3.62
CA TRP A 220 -6.00 -2.61 4.18
C TRP A 220 -6.94 -2.28 5.35
N PHE A 221 -6.95 -1.05 5.87
CA PHE A 221 -7.70 -0.68 7.07
C PHE A 221 -8.36 0.72 6.96
N THR A 222 -8.90 1.07 5.80
CA THR A 222 -9.57 2.36 5.57
C THR A 222 -10.91 2.42 6.31
N ASN A 223 -11.61 1.29 6.41
CA ASN A 223 -12.94 1.17 7.00
C ASN A 223 -13.21 -0.28 7.46
N CYS A 224 -14.34 -0.49 8.15
CA CYS A 224 -14.71 -1.80 8.72
C CYS A 224 -15.00 -2.91 7.70
N SER A 225 -15.10 -2.57 6.41
CA SER A 225 -15.29 -3.53 5.31
C SER A 225 -14.00 -3.81 4.53
N ASP A 226 -12.88 -3.21 4.91
CA ASP A 226 -11.60 -3.45 4.25
C ASP A 226 -11.01 -4.82 4.62
N LYS A 227 -10.05 -5.26 3.80
CA LYS A 227 -9.49 -6.62 3.83
C LYS A 227 -8.76 -6.95 5.13
N GLY A 228 -8.12 -5.96 5.77
CA GLY A 228 -7.48 -6.12 7.06
C GLY A 228 -8.46 -6.46 8.18
N ILE A 229 -9.72 -6.04 8.06
CA ILE A 229 -10.80 -6.36 9.00
C ILE A 229 -11.47 -7.67 8.64
N LEU A 230 -11.89 -7.83 7.37
CA LEU A 230 -12.63 -9.02 6.93
C LEU A 230 -11.79 -10.31 7.02
N TYR A 231 -10.48 -10.21 6.84
CA TYR A 231 -9.55 -11.35 6.88
C TYR A 231 -8.46 -11.15 7.94
N ALA A 232 -8.87 -10.67 9.12
CA ALA A 232 -7.98 -10.33 10.24
C ALA A 232 -6.95 -11.43 10.59
N LYS A 233 -7.32 -12.72 10.43
CA LYS A 233 -6.42 -13.86 10.68
C LYS A 233 -5.12 -13.85 9.88
N TYR A 234 -5.06 -13.14 8.74
CA TYR A 234 -3.82 -13.00 7.97
C TYR A 234 -2.96 -11.83 8.43
N PHE A 235 -3.52 -10.91 9.19
CA PHE A 235 -2.89 -9.68 9.65
C PHE A 235 -2.57 -9.71 11.15
N ASP A 236 -2.97 -10.75 11.88
CA ASP A 236 -2.74 -10.89 13.33
C ASP A 236 -1.82 -12.08 13.64
N PRO A 237 -0.57 -11.84 14.10
CA PRO A 237 0.09 -10.53 14.26
C PRO A 237 0.52 -9.94 12.91
N LEU A 238 0.71 -8.60 12.84
CA LEU A 238 1.00 -7.90 11.58
C LEU A 238 2.20 -8.53 10.85
N PRO A 239 2.07 -9.07 9.63
CA PRO A 239 3.13 -9.88 9.03
C PRO A 239 4.40 -9.10 8.76
N LEU A 240 5.56 -9.70 9.07
CA LEU A 240 6.85 -9.05 8.84
C LEU A 240 7.09 -8.75 7.35
N LYS A 241 6.64 -9.66 6.50
CA LYS A 241 6.66 -9.55 5.04
C LYS A 241 5.85 -8.35 4.54
N LEU A 242 4.76 -8.00 5.22
CA LEU A 242 3.96 -6.81 4.89
C LEU A 242 4.73 -5.52 5.20
N MET A 243 5.39 -5.46 6.36
CA MET A 243 6.26 -4.34 6.72
C MET A 243 7.43 -4.19 5.74
N ALA A 244 8.11 -5.29 5.41
CA ALA A 244 9.20 -5.29 4.45
C ALA A 244 8.74 -4.82 3.06
N LEU A 245 7.55 -5.23 2.64
CA LEU A 245 6.92 -4.75 1.41
C LEU A 245 6.67 -3.24 1.47
N ALA A 246 6.09 -2.72 2.56
CA ALA A 246 5.84 -1.28 2.71
C ALA A 246 7.15 -0.46 2.66
N LEU A 247 8.20 -0.92 3.35
CA LEU A 247 9.52 -0.27 3.35
C LEU A 247 10.16 -0.25 1.96
N MET A 248 10.14 -1.37 1.25
CA MET A 248 10.69 -1.41 -0.11
C MET A 248 9.87 -0.54 -1.08
N VAL A 249 8.54 -0.50 -0.96
CA VAL A 249 7.71 0.39 -1.80
C VAL A 249 8.03 1.85 -1.50
N MET A 250 8.23 2.20 -0.23
CA MET A 250 8.64 3.54 0.16
C MET A 250 10.00 3.91 -0.43
N GLU A 251 10.98 3.01 -0.37
CA GLU A 251 12.28 3.18 -1.03
C GLU A 251 12.13 3.34 -2.54
N CYS A 252 11.23 2.57 -3.18
CA CYS A 252 10.90 2.73 -4.58
C CYS A 252 10.39 4.15 -4.89
N CYS A 253 9.46 4.67 -4.08
CA CYS A 253 8.93 6.03 -4.22
C CYS A 253 10.00 7.11 -4.00
N ILE A 254 10.97 6.90 -3.11
CA ILE A 254 12.10 7.81 -2.92
C ILE A 254 13.04 7.76 -4.14
N ASN A 255 13.31 6.58 -4.69
CA ASN A 255 14.14 6.43 -5.88
C ASN A 255 13.56 7.17 -7.10
N GLU A 256 12.23 7.35 -7.18
CA GLU A 256 11.59 8.14 -8.26
C GLU A 256 12.10 9.59 -8.31
N TRP A 257 12.68 10.11 -7.23
CA TRP A 257 13.20 11.46 -7.13
C TRP A 257 14.74 11.54 -7.20
N ALA A 258 15.42 10.43 -7.53
CA ALA A 258 16.88 10.37 -7.54
C ALA A 258 17.55 11.35 -8.52
N THR A 259 16.87 11.75 -9.60
CA THR A 259 17.37 12.76 -10.55
C THR A 259 16.95 14.19 -10.18
N GLY A 260 16.12 14.34 -9.14
CA GLY A 260 15.48 15.60 -8.73
C GLY A 260 14.15 15.90 -9.45
N VAL A 261 13.86 15.17 -10.52
CA VAL A 261 12.56 15.16 -11.21
C VAL A 261 11.92 13.80 -10.97
N ARG A 262 10.60 13.78 -10.75
CA ARG A 262 9.88 12.52 -10.51
C ARG A 262 9.82 11.67 -11.78
N GLU A 263 10.35 10.47 -11.72
CA GLU A 263 10.29 9.46 -12.77
C GLU A 263 9.46 8.25 -12.31
N ASP A 264 8.56 7.74 -13.16
CA ASP A 264 7.79 6.53 -12.80
C ASP A 264 8.66 5.28 -12.97
N ILE A 265 9.20 4.79 -11.85
CA ILE A 265 10.05 3.59 -11.86
C ILE A 265 9.19 2.33 -11.90
N LYS A 266 9.24 1.56 -12.99
CA LYS A 266 8.44 0.32 -13.07
C LYS A 266 8.81 -0.65 -11.95
N PHE A 267 7.78 -1.15 -11.26
CA PHE A 267 7.92 -2.15 -10.21
C PHE A 267 8.22 -3.52 -10.84
N SER A 268 9.50 -3.82 -11.08
CA SER A 268 9.94 -5.09 -11.66
C SER A 268 10.37 -6.07 -10.57
N LEU A 269 10.12 -7.37 -10.80
CA LEU A 269 10.56 -8.44 -9.89
C LEU A 269 12.10 -8.41 -9.74
N VAL A 270 12.80 -8.23 -10.86
CA VAL A 270 14.26 -8.24 -10.93
C VAL A 270 14.88 -7.09 -10.13
N SER A 271 14.30 -5.89 -10.23
CA SER A 271 14.86 -4.69 -9.59
C SER A 271 14.56 -4.61 -8.10
N TYR A 272 13.36 -5.02 -7.67
CA TYR A 272 12.89 -4.76 -6.31
C TYR A 272 12.77 -6.00 -5.42
N SER A 273 12.87 -7.22 -5.95
CA SER A 273 12.98 -8.43 -5.11
C SER A 273 14.21 -8.37 -4.18
N PRO A 274 15.42 -8.00 -4.65
CA PRO A 274 16.58 -7.89 -3.77
C PRO A 274 16.41 -6.81 -2.68
N VAL A 275 15.77 -5.68 -3.02
CA VAL A 275 15.50 -4.59 -2.07
C VAL A 275 14.51 -5.05 -0.99
N TYR A 276 13.45 -5.75 -1.39
CA TYR A 276 12.50 -6.36 -0.47
C TYR A 276 13.17 -7.35 0.49
N LEU A 277 14.00 -8.25 -0.03
CA LEU A 277 14.74 -9.22 0.78
C LEU A 277 15.71 -8.54 1.75
N ALA A 278 16.37 -7.45 1.33
CA ALA A 278 17.25 -6.68 2.21
C ALA A 278 16.48 -6.06 3.41
N HIS A 279 15.29 -5.51 3.18
CA HIS A 279 14.43 -5.01 4.26
C HIS A 279 13.92 -6.12 5.16
N LEU A 280 13.51 -7.26 4.58
CA LEU A 280 13.06 -8.42 5.35
C LEU A 280 14.17 -8.96 6.25
N ASN A 281 15.38 -9.17 5.71
CA ASN A 281 16.54 -9.62 6.47
C ASN A 281 16.93 -8.62 7.58
N SER A 282 16.79 -7.31 7.30
CA SER A 282 17.07 -6.27 8.30
C SER A 282 16.07 -6.29 9.45
N LEU A 283 14.79 -6.51 9.14
CA LEU A 283 13.71 -6.66 10.10
C LEU A 283 13.89 -7.93 10.95
N GLU A 284 14.22 -9.07 10.35
CA GLU A 284 14.52 -10.33 11.05
C GLU A 284 15.75 -10.19 11.96
N ARG A 285 16.82 -9.56 11.48
CA ARG A 285 18.00 -9.26 12.29
C ARG A 285 17.66 -8.31 13.44
N PHE A 286 16.80 -7.32 13.22
CA PHE A 286 16.33 -6.43 14.29
C PHE A 286 15.54 -7.20 15.34
N GLU A 287 14.68 -8.13 14.95
CA GLU A 287 13.97 -9.03 15.86
C GLU A 287 14.95 -9.83 16.73
N GLN A 288 15.93 -10.46 16.09
CA GLN A 288 16.95 -11.26 16.79
C GLN A 288 17.78 -10.42 17.77
N CYS A 289 18.26 -9.25 17.33
CA CYS A 289 19.06 -8.35 18.18
C CYS A 289 18.26 -7.74 19.34
N THR A 290 16.93 -7.67 19.23
CA THR A 290 16.04 -7.06 20.23
C THR A 290 15.12 -8.08 20.92
N ALA A 291 15.36 -9.37 20.72
CA ALA A 291 14.54 -10.46 21.22
C ALA A 291 14.23 -10.37 22.73
N PRO A 292 15.19 -10.05 23.63
CA PRO A 292 14.90 -9.92 25.06
C PRO A 292 13.85 -8.84 25.40
N TYR A 293 13.69 -7.85 24.53
CA TYR A 293 12.81 -6.70 24.72
C TYR A 293 11.50 -6.80 23.92
N LYS A 294 11.43 -7.77 22.98
CA LYS A 294 10.30 -7.96 22.05
C LYS A 294 9.92 -6.66 21.33
N LEU A 295 10.93 -5.87 20.91
CA LEU A 295 10.66 -4.52 20.37
C LEU A 295 9.88 -4.57 19.06
N LEU A 296 10.23 -5.50 18.17
CA LEU A 296 9.56 -5.63 16.89
C LEU A 296 8.11 -6.12 17.04
N GLU A 297 7.87 -7.09 17.94
CA GLU A 297 6.53 -7.55 18.33
C GLU A 297 5.67 -6.35 18.77
N LYS A 298 6.16 -5.55 19.73
CA LYS A 298 5.46 -4.33 20.18
C LYS A 298 5.20 -3.31 19.07
N ILE A 299 6.12 -3.18 18.10
CA ILE A 299 5.92 -2.28 16.94
C ILE A 299 4.78 -2.82 16.07
N ARG A 300 4.77 -4.14 15.80
CA ARG A 300 3.76 -4.81 14.98
C ARG A 300 2.38 -4.75 15.63
N ASP A 301 2.31 -5.01 16.93
CA ASP A 301 1.08 -4.93 17.72
C ASP A 301 0.52 -3.51 17.68
N ASN A 302 1.36 -2.50 17.97
CA ASN A 302 0.95 -1.10 17.90
C ASN A 302 0.49 -0.68 16.50
N LEU A 303 1.15 -1.14 15.44
CA LEU A 303 0.74 -0.84 14.07
C LEU A 303 -0.65 -1.44 13.75
N LEU A 304 -0.90 -2.67 14.21
CA LEU A 304 -2.18 -3.36 14.01
C LEU A 304 -3.30 -2.74 14.84
N ASP A 305 -3.04 -2.43 16.11
CA ASP A 305 -4.00 -1.77 17.00
C ASP A 305 -4.44 -0.41 16.44
N VAL A 306 -3.48 0.41 16.00
CA VAL A 306 -3.78 1.71 15.38
C VAL A 306 -4.52 1.54 14.05
N ALA A 307 -4.23 0.48 13.28
CA ALA A 307 -4.94 0.19 12.04
C ALA A 307 -6.39 -0.23 12.29
N HIS A 308 -6.64 -1.08 13.29
CA HIS A 308 -8.00 -1.42 13.72
C HIS A 308 -8.77 -0.20 14.19
N LEU A 309 -8.15 0.66 15.00
CA LEU A 309 -8.73 1.94 15.44
C LEU A 309 -9.10 2.83 14.24
N HIS A 310 -8.20 2.94 13.27
CA HIS A 310 -8.42 3.73 12.06
C HIS A 310 -9.61 3.22 11.22
N ALA A 311 -9.79 1.90 11.11
CA ALA A 311 -10.90 1.30 10.38
C ALA A 311 -12.27 1.45 11.08
N GLY A 312 -12.36 2.21 12.18
CA GLY A 312 -13.55 2.36 12.99
C GLY A 312 -13.70 1.29 14.07
N GLY A 313 -12.66 0.49 14.34
CA GLY A 313 -12.60 -0.42 15.47
C GLY A 313 -12.54 0.38 16.77
N ILE A 314 -13.57 0.25 17.60
CA ILE A 314 -13.55 0.80 18.96
C ILE A 314 -12.57 -0.04 19.77
N ASP A 315 -11.55 0.59 20.36
CA ASP A 315 -10.74 -0.01 21.41
C ASP A 315 -11.66 -0.36 22.60
N PRO A 316 -11.81 -1.65 23.00
CA PRO A 316 -12.63 -2.03 24.15
C PRO A 316 -12.21 -1.33 25.46
N SER A 317 -11.02 -0.73 25.50
CA SER A 317 -10.46 -0.02 26.66
C SER A 317 -10.54 1.51 26.57
N LYS A 318 -11.00 2.10 25.46
CA LYS A 318 -11.20 3.56 25.36
C LYS A 318 -12.65 3.89 25.12
N THR A 319 -13.29 4.19 26.24
CA THR A 319 -14.63 4.74 26.39
C THR A 319 -14.87 5.87 25.38
N ALA A 320 -16.08 5.88 24.82
CA ALA A 320 -16.62 6.90 23.94
C ALA A 320 -16.14 8.32 24.30
N VAL A 321 -15.32 8.90 23.43
CA VAL A 321 -15.24 10.36 23.32
C VAL A 321 -16.39 10.73 22.40
N SER A 322 -17.44 11.35 22.95
CA SER A 322 -18.39 12.08 22.12
C SER A 322 -17.57 13.05 21.28
N VAL A 323 -17.68 12.95 19.96
CA VAL A 323 -17.26 14.02 19.07
C VAL A 323 -18.30 15.12 19.24
N ASP A 324 -18.22 15.83 20.37
CA ASP A 324 -18.95 17.08 20.52
C ASP A 324 -18.29 18.08 19.60
N ALA A 325 -19.09 18.57 18.64
CA ALA A 325 -18.74 19.65 17.75
C ALA A 325 -18.17 20.82 18.57
N LEU A 326 -17.10 21.44 18.04
CA LEU A 326 -16.47 22.70 18.47
C LEU A 326 -17.01 23.23 19.79
N THR A 327 -16.27 22.96 20.86
CA THR A 327 -16.62 23.39 22.21
C THR A 327 -16.66 24.93 22.31
N ASN A 328 -17.45 25.46 23.25
CA ASN A 328 -17.71 26.89 23.38
C ASN A 328 -16.44 27.73 23.62
N ASP A 329 -15.39 27.13 24.17
CA ASP A 329 -14.06 27.71 24.33
C ASP A 329 -13.40 28.08 22.99
N VAL A 330 -13.62 27.29 21.93
CA VAL A 330 -13.13 27.61 20.57
C VAL A 330 -13.82 28.86 20.02
N PHE A 331 -15.11 29.03 20.30
CA PHE A 331 -15.84 30.24 19.92
C PHE A 331 -15.39 31.45 20.76
N ASP A 332 -15.14 31.27 22.06
CA ASP A 332 -14.67 32.32 22.96
C ASP A 332 -13.24 32.79 22.64
N ASP A 333 -12.37 31.90 22.16
CA ASP A 333 -11.04 32.23 21.65
C ASP A 333 -11.12 33.03 20.35
N ALA A 334 -12.00 32.64 19.42
CA ALA A 334 -12.22 33.37 18.16
C ALA A 334 -12.78 34.78 18.41
N ILE A 335 -13.69 34.95 19.37
CA ILE A 335 -14.23 36.26 19.77
C ILE A 335 -13.13 37.15 20.35
N ARG A 336 -12.29 36.63 21.25
CA ARG A 336 -11.16 37.39 21.81
C ARG A 336 -10.17 37.85 20.74
N GLU A 337 -9.85 36.99 19.77
CA GLU A 337 -8.93 37.35 18.69
C GLU A 337 -9.48 38.51 17.85
N TYR A 338 -10.78 38.52 17.59
CA TYR A 338 -11.46 39.59 16.87
C TYR A 338 -11.46 40.91 17.67
N GLU A 339 -11.75 40.85 18.98
CA GLU A 339 -11.77 42.03 19.85
C GLU A 339 -10.40 42.69 20.00
N VAL A 340 -9.33 41.89 20.10
CA VAL A 340 -7.95 42.38 20.15
C VAL A 340 -7.57 43.09 18.84
N LYS A 341 -7.94 42.51 17.69
CA LYS A 341 -7.74 43.15 16.37
C LYS A 341 -8.52 44.47 16.24
N MET A 342 -9.74 44.53 16.78
CA MET A 342 -10.55 45.75 16.80
C MET A 342 -9.99 46.83 17.72
N GLN A 343 -9.46 46.47 18.89
CA GLN A 343 -8.82 47.40 19.82
C GLN A 343 -7.50 47.94 19.26
N ALA A 344 -6.70 47.10 18.61
CA ALA A 344 -5.48 47.53 17.92
C ALA A 344 -5.79 48.53 16.78
N ALA A 345 -6.85 48.30 16.00
CA ALA A 345 -7.30 49.22 14.96
C ALA A 345 -7.82 50.57 15.52
N ARG A 346 -8.40 50.55 16.73
CA ARG A 346 -8.93 51.75 17.41
C ARG A 346 -7.82 52.59 18.07
N ASN A 347 -6.80 51.95 18.61
CA ASN A 347 -5.63 52.60 19.22
C ASN A 347 -4.60 53.10 18.20
N GLY A 348 -4.69 52.66 16.93
CA GLY A 348 -3.85 53.14 15.83
C GLY A 348 -4.28 54.46 15.18
N ARG A 349 -5.35 55.11 15.65
CA ARG A 349 -5.74 56.46 15.17
C ARG A 349 -5.08 57.53 16.04
N PRO A 350 -4.18 58.38 15.51
CA PRO A 350 -3.54 59.43 16.30
C PRO A 350 -4.60 60.43 16.79
N GLN A 351 -4.64 60.64 18.11
CA GLN A 351 -5.41 61.73 18.73
C GLN A 351 -4.86 63.06 18.22
N GLY A 352 -5.78 63.92 17.76
CA GLY A 352 -5.47 65.24 17.24
C GLY A 352 -4.72 66.08 18.27
N VAL A 353 -3.70 66.76 17.78
CA VAL A 353 -2.95 67.81 18.47
C VAL A 353 -3.93 68.91 18.89
N GLU A 354 -4.14 69.10 20.18
CA GLU A 354 -4.69 70.35 20.73
C GLU A 354 -3.71 71.48 20.39
N ALA A 355 -4.12 72.38 19.51
CA ALA A 355 -3.45 73.66 19.32
C ALA A 355 -3.96 74.63 20.39
N SER A 356 -3.12 74.95 21.38
CA SER A 356 -3.26 76.18 22.13
C SER A 356 -2.56 77.30 21.35
N ASP A 357 -3.33 78.26 20.85
CA ASP A 357 -2.87 79.64 20.67
C ASP A 357 -4.09 80.56 20.47
N ALA A 358 -4.28 81.45 21.45
CA ALA A 358 -5.01 82.73 21.49
C ALA A 358 -5.91 82.88 22.72
#